data_AF-A0A9Q2PA02-F1
#
_entry.id   AF-A0A9Q2PA02-F1
#
_cell.length_a   1.000
_cell.length_b   1.000
_cell.length_c   1.000
_cell.angle_alpha   90.00
_cell.angle_beta   90.00
_cell.angle_gamma   90.00
#
_symmetry.space_group_name_H-M   'P 1'
#
loop_
_entity.id
_entity.type
_entity.pdbx_description
1 polymer ?
#
loop_
_entity_poly.entity_id
_entity_poly.type
_entity_poly.pdbx_seq_one_letter_code
_entity_poly.pdbx_strand_id
1 'polypeptide(L)'
;MRYIRYAFLAALAIALVSVALANRGIVMLQLLPSGLSDLVGMNRSIELPLFIVIFGGIIAGLLIGFVWEWLREHKHRAAASQRQAEVKRLERELRRTKAERDKDKDEVLALLDEAS
;
A
#
# COMPACT_ATOMS: atom_id res chain seq x y z
N MET A 1 -9.31 -28.81 -1.05
CA MET A 1 -8.68 -27.53 -0.63
C MET A 1 -9.68 -26.47 -0.14
N ARG A 2 -10.80 -26.20 -0.83
CA ARG A 2 -11.75 -25.15 -0.44
C ARG A 2 -12.49 -25.45 0.88
N TYR A 3 -12.88 -26.71 1.09
CA TYR A 3 -13.52 -27.18 2.33
C TYR A 3 -12.61 -27.07 3.56
N ILE A 4 -11.32 -27.38 3.41
CA ILE A 4 -10.33 -27.24 4.50
C ILE A 4 -10.22 -25.77 4.92
N ARG A 5 -10.20 -24.83 3.95
CA ARG A 5 -10.21 -23.40 4.24
C ARG A 5 -11.47 -22.98 4.99
N TYR A 6 -12.65 -23.47 4.59
CA TYR A 6 -13.90 -23.17 5.30
C TYR A 6 -13.94 -23.78 6.69
N ALA A 7 -13.48 -25.01 6.87
CA ALA A 7 -13.38 -25.64 8.18
C ALA A 7 -12.45 -24.85 9.11
N PHE A 8 -11.30 -24.39 8.59
CA PHE A 8 -10.38 -23.54 9.34
C PHE A 8 -11.00 -22.19 9.71
N LEU A 9 -11.66 -21.52 8.77
CA LEU A 9 -12.34 -20.24 9.03
C LEU A 9 -13.49 -20.40 10.03
N ALA A 10 -14.24 -21.49 9.95
CA ALA A 10 -15.32 -21.79 10.90
C ALA A 10 -14.76 -22.03 12.30
N ALA A 11 -13.69 -22.83 12.43
CA ALA A 11 -13.01 -23.06 13.70
C ALA A 11 -12.46 -21.75 14.28
N LEU A 12 -11.84 -20.92 13.45
CA LEU A 12 -11.35 -19.59 13.84
C LEU A 12 -12.51 -18.70 14.32
N ALA A 13 -13.62 -18.66 13.59
CA ALA A 13 -14.79 -17.88 13.97
C ALA A 13 -15.36 -18.33 15.32
N ILE A 14 -15.48 -19.64 15.55
CA ILE A 14 -15.94 -20.20 16.84
C ILE A 14 -14.99 -19.79 17.97
N ALA A 15 -13.67 -19.85 17.75
CA ALA A 15 -12.69 -19.44 18.74
C ALA A 15 -12.83 -17.94 19.08
N LEU A 16 -12.93 -17.08 18.06
CA LEU A 16 -13.08 -15.64 18.24
C LEU A 16 -14.38 -15.29 18.98
N VAL A 17 -15.50 -15.93 18.62
CA VAL A 17 -16.79 -15.73 19.29
C VAL A 17 -16.74 -16.20 20.75
N SER A 18 -16.10 -17.35 21.00
CA SER A 18 -15.91 -17.86 22.36
C SER A 18 -15.10 -16.88 23.22
N VAL A 19 -14.00 -16.35 22.68
CA VAL A 19 -13.19 -15.31 23.35
C VAL A 19 -14.02 -14.04 23.59
N ALA A 20 -14.83 -13.62 22.62
CA ALA A 20 -15.67 -12.44 22.76
C ALA A 20 -16.72 -12.60 23.87
N LEU A 21 -17.40 -13.74 23.91
CA LEU A 21 -18.38 -14.08 24.94
C LEU A 21 -17.75 -14.18 26.33
N ALA A 22 -16.58 -14.82 26.42
CA ALA A 22 -15.82 -14.93 27.66
C ALA A 22 -15.36 -13.56 28.18
N ASN A 23 -15.03 -12.63 27.27
CA ASN A 23 -14.55 -11.29 27.58
C ASN A 23 -15.61 -10.21 27.30
N ARG A 24 -16.87 -10.49 27.66
CA ARG A 24 -17.98 -9.52 27.57
C ARG A 24 -17.99 -8.47 28.70
N GLY A 25 -17.02 -8.52 29.60
CA GLY A 25 -16.91 -7.59 30.72
C GLY A 25 -16.82 -6.14 30.21
N ILE A 26 -17.57 -5.25 30.85
CA ILE A 26 -17.55 -3.82 30.54
C ILE A 26 -16.27 -3.25 31.14
N VAL A 27 -15.49 -2.55 30.32
CA VAL A 27 -14.29 -1.84 30.72
C VAL A 27 -14.47 -0.35 30.43
N MET A 28 -14.00 0.48 31.37
CA MET A 28 -13.98 1.93 31.20
C MET A 28 -12.72 2.33 30.45
N LEU A 29 -12.88 2.85 29.23
CA LEU A 29 -11.81 3.48 28.46
C LEU A 29 -11.76 4.95 28.83
N GLN A 30 -10.65 5.38 29.43
CA GLN A 30 -10.36 6.79 29.67
C GLN A 30 -9.37 7.29 28.62
N LEU A 31 -9.77 8.30 27.84
CA LEU A 31 -8.89 8.88 26.82
C LEU A 31 -7.78 9.74 27.43
N LEU A 32 -8.04 10.32 28.60
CA LEU A 32 -7.16 11.26 29.26
C LEU A 32 -6.92 10.81 30.71
N PRO A 33 -5.68 10.93 31.21
CA PRO A 33 -5.39 10.77 32.64
C PRO A 33 -6.21 11.74 33.47
N SER A 34 -6.68 11.32 34.64
CA SER A 34 -7.52 12.13 35.54
C SER A 34 -7.00 13.55 35.77
N GLY A 35 -5.70 13.70 36.05
CA GLY A 35 -5.09 15.01 36.26
C GLY A 35 -5.15 15.95 35.04
N LEU A 36 -5.14 15.42 33.82
CA LEU A 36 -5.26 16.22 32.59
C LEU A 36 -6.73 16.45 32.21
N SER A 37 -7.62 15.50 32.50
CA SER A 37 -9.06 15.64 32.28
C SER A 37 -9.64 16.84 33.05
N ASP A 38 -9.18 17.05 34.28
CA ASP A 38 -9.60 18.16 35.13
C ASP A 38 -9.09 19.52 34.61
N LEU A 39 -7.87 19.54 34.06
CA LEU A 39 -7.25 20.72 33.44
C LEU A 39 -7.94 21.14 32.12
N VAL A 40 -8.33 20.17 31.30
CA VAL A 40 -8.96 20.39 29.98
C VAL A 40 -10.49 20.48 30.11
N GLY A 41 -11.07 20.18 31.28
CA GLY A 41 -12.51 20.14 31.52
C GLY A 41 -13.22 19.06 30.70
N MET A 42 -12.49 18.05 30.24
CA MET A 42 -12.97 17.09 29.24
C MET A 42 -12.73 15.66 29.72
N ASN A 43 -13.67 15.15 30.52
CA ASN A 43 -13.62 13.78 31.02
C ASN A 43 -14.35 12.82 30.06
N ARG A 44 -13.68 12.46 28.96
CA ARG A 44 -14.21 11.49 27.98
C ARG A 44 -13.83 10.07 28.42
N SER A 45 -14.72 9.47 29.19
CA SER A 45 -14.73 8.02 29.44
C SER A 45 -15.83 7.35 28.62
N ILE A 46 -15.56 6.14 28.13
CA ILE A 46 -16.53 5.34 27.39
C ILE A 46 -16.51 3.92 27.97
N GLU A 47 -17.68 3.42 28.32
CA GLU A 47 -17.85 2.04 28.78
C GLU A 47 -18.17 1.15 27.58
N LEU A 48 -17.30 0.18 27.32
CA LEU A 48 -17.46 -0.77 26.22
C LEU A 48 -17.07 -2.18 26.68
N PRO A 49 -17.67 -3.23 26.13
CA PRO A 49 -17.19 -4.60 26.32
C PRO A 49 -15.73 -4.76 25.86
N LEU A 50 -14.92 -5.47 26.65
CA LEU A 50 -13.48 -5.65 26.39
C LEU A 50 -13.18 -6.23 25.00
N PHE A 51 -13.99 -7.16 24.51
CA PHE A 51 -13.79 -7.75 23.18
C PHE A 51 -13.87 -6.70 22.04
N ILE A 52 -14.68 -5.65 22.18
CA ILE A 52 -14.79 -4.58 21.19
C ILE A 52 -13.48 -3.80 21.16
N VAL A 53 -12.89 -3.54 22.32
CA VAL A 53 -11.62 -2.82 22.46
C VAL A 53 -10.49 -3.62 21.81
N ILE A 54 -10.41 -4.92 22.10
CA ILE A 54 -9.38 -5.80 21.55
C ILE A 54 -9.50 -5.91 20.03
N PHE A 55 -10.67 -6.29 19.51
CA PHE A 55 -10.85 -6.46 18.07
C PHE A 55 -10.77 -5.13 17.31
N GLY A 56 -11.35 -4.06 17.87
CA GLY A 56 -11.24 -2.71 17.33
C GLY A 56 -9.78 -2.26 17.23
N GLY A 57 -8.98 -2.52 18.27
CA GLY A 57 -7.55 -2.23 18.28
C GLY A 57 -6.76 -3.03 17.23
N ILE A 58 -7.06 -4.32 17.05
CA ILE A 58 -6.44 -5.14 16.00
C ILE A 58 -6.77 -4.60 14.61
N ILE A 59 -8.05 -4.29 14.34
CA ILE A 59 -8.49 -3.76 13.05
C ILE A 59 -7.84 -2.41 12.79
N ALA A 60 -7.87 -1.50 13.78
CA ALA A 60 -7.24 -0.19 13.67
C ALA A 60 -5.73 -0.30 13.43
N GLY A 61 -5.04 -1.18 14.16
CA GLY A 61 -3.61 -1.44 13.99
C GLY A 61 -3.28 -1.99 12.59
N LEU A 62 -4.10 -2.91 12.07
CA LEU A 62 -3.94 -3.42 10.70
C LEU A 62 -4.18 -2.33 9.66
N LEU A 63 -5.20 -1.49 9.83
CA LEU A 63 -5.46 -0.36 8.94
C LEU A 63 -4.31 0.66 8.97
N ILE A 64 -3.81 1.01 10.15
CA ILE A 64 -2.66 1.91 10.30
C ILE A 64 -1.43 1.30 9.64
N GLY A 65 -1.14 0.01 9.88
CA GLY A 65 -0.05 -0.71 9.24
C GLY A 65 -0.18 -0.74 7.71
N PHE A 66 -1.39 -0.97 7.21
CA PHE A 66 -1.68 -0.95 5.77
C PHE A 66 -1.49 0.44 5.16
N VAL A 67 -1.99 1.49 5.83
CA VAL A 67 -1.81 2.89 5.38
C VAL A 67 -0.32 3.27 5.41
N TRP A 68 0.41 2.84 6.43
CA TRP A 68 1.85 3.09 6.54
C TRP A 68 2.63 2.40 5.42
N GLU A 69 2.36 1.12 5.18
CA GLU A 69 2.99 0.37 4.09
C GLU A 69 2.61 0.97 2.73
N TRP A 70 1.35 1.39 2.55
CA TRP A 70 0.89 2.05 1.33
C TRP A 70 1.60 3.38 1.07
N LEU A 71 1.76 4.23 2.10
CA LEU A 71 2.51 5.49 1.99
C LEU A 71 3.99 5.24 1.67
N ARG A 72 4.58 4.18 2.25
CA ARG A 72 5.96 3.77 1.98
C ARG A 72 6.13 3.28 0.54
N GLU A 73 5.24 2.43 0.06
CA GLU A 73 5.23 1.86 -1.30
C GLU A 73 4.96 2.94 -2.38
N HIS A 74 4.15 3.96 -2.06
CA HIS A 74 3.82 5.05 -2.99
C HIS A 74 5.06 5.81 -3.50
N LYS A 75 6.10 5.91 -2.68
CA LYS A 75 7.36 6.58 -3.04
C LYS A 75 8.11 5.86 -4.18
N HIS A 76 7.95 4.54 -4.32
CA HIS A 76 8.59 3.76 -5.37
C HIS A 76 7.79 3.73 -6.67
N ARG A 77 6.46 3.80 -6.60
CA ARG A 77 5.60 3.86 -7.80
C ARG A 77 5.78 5.15 -8.60
N ALA A 78 6.05 6.27 -7.94
CA ALA A 78 6.38 7.52 -8.62
C ALA A 78 7.68 7.40 -9.45
N ALA A 79 8.72 6.80 -8.87
CA ALA A 79 10.01 6.60 -9.54
C ALA A 79 9.91 5.63 -10.73
N ALA A 80 9.10 4.58 -10.64
CA ALA A 80 8.89 3.63 -11.74
C ALA A 80 8.22 4.29 -12.95
N SER A 81 7.25 5.19 -12.73
CA SER A 81 6.59 5.92 -13.82
C SER A 81 7.51 6.90 -14.54
N GLN A 82 8.37 7.61 -13.79
CA GLN A 82 9.35 8.54 -14.36
C GLN A 82 10.41 7.80 -15.18
N ARG A 83 10.93 6.68 -14.65
CA ARG A 83 11.91 5.86 -15.36
C ARG A 83 11.33 5.24 -16.64
N GLN A 84 10.08 4.79 -16.65
CA GLN A 84 9.44 4.30 -17.89
C GLN A 84 9.26 5.39 -18.94
N ALA A 85 8.95 6.62 -18.54
CA ALA A 85 8.85 7.74 -19.46
C ALA A 85 10.21 8.10 -20.07
N GLU A 86 11.27 8.07 -19.25
CA GLU A 86 12.64 8.36 -19.66
C GLU A 86 13.20 7.29 -20.62
N VAL A 87 12.95 6.00 -20.34
CA VAL A 87 13.30 4.89 -21.24
C VAL A 87 12.61 5.03 -22.60
N LYS A 88 11.30 5.35 -22.62
CA LYS A 88 10.57 5.58 -23.88
C LYS A 88 11.10 6.76 -24.68
N ARG A 89 11.58 7.80 -24.00
CA ARG A 89 12.18 8.97 -24.66
C ARG A 89 13.52 8.60 -25.29
N LEU A 90 14.39 7.92 -24.54
CA LEU A 90 15.69 7.46 -25.00
C LEU A 90 15.58 6.47 -26.17
N GLU A 91 14.61 5.55 -26.14
CA GLU A 91 14.35 4.64 -27.26
C GLU A 91 13.93 5.38 -28.54
N ARG A 92 13.14 6.45 -28.40
CA ARG A 92 12.72 7.27 -29.56
C ARG A 92 13.88 8.07 -30.13
N GLU A 93 14.73 8.63 -29.26
CA GLU A 93 15.94 9.36 -29.68
C GLU A 93 16.92 8.40 -30.37
N LEU A 94 17.16 7.20 -29.82
CA LEU A 94 17.99 6.17 -30.47
C LEU A 94 17.44 5.73 -31.82
N ARG A 95 16.12 5.58 -31.96
CA ARG A 95 15.48 5.25 -33.25
C ARG A 95 15.65 6.36 -34.28
N ARG A 96 15.53 7.63 -33.88
CA ARG A 96 15.76 8.77 -34.77
C ARG A 96 17.22 8.84 -35.22
N THR A 97 18.16 8.77 -34.29
CA THR A 97 19.60 8.81 -34.60
C THR A 97 20.04 7.64 -35.48
N LYS A 98 19.49 6.43 -35.26
CA LYS A 98 19.73 5.30 -36.17
C LYS A 98 19.16 5.55 -37.57
N ALA A 99 17.93 6.06 -37.68
CA ALA A 99 17.30 6.33 -38.96
C ALA A 99 18.00 7.45 -39.76
N GLU A 100 18.51 8.49 -39.10
CA GLU A 100 19.34 9.52 -39.73
C GLU A 100 20.67 8.94 -40.23
N ARG A 101 21.35 8.14 -39.40
CA ARG A 101 22.62 7.51 -39.78
C ARG A 101 22.48 6.53 -40.95
N ASP A 102 21.37 5.81 -41.04
CA ASP A 102 21.12 4.87 -42.14
C ASP A 102 20.80 5.62 -43.45
N LYS A 103 20.13 6.79 -43.39
CA LYS A 103 19.95 7.67 -44.56
C LYS A 103 21.27 8.21 -45.10
N ASP A 104 22.17 8.68 -44.23
CA ASP A 104 23.47 9.21 -44.65
C ASP A 104 24.33 8.14 -45.35
N LYS A 105 24.19 6.86 -44.95
CA LYS A 105 24.88 5.74 -45.60
C LYS A 105 24.35 5.46 -47.01
N ASP A 106 23.03 5.51 -47.18
CA ASP A 106 22.39 5.29 -48.49
C ASP A 106 22.76 6.40 -49.47
N GLU A 107 22.86 7.65 -49.00
CA GLU A 107 23.28 8.79 -49.81
C GLU A 107 24.76 8.68 -50.23
N VAL A 108 25.66 8.21 -49.35
CA VAL A 108 27.06 7.94 -49.69
C VAL A 108 27.21 6.78 -50.68
N LEU A 109 26.38 5.73 -50.55
CA LEU A 109 26.36 4.62 -51.51
C LEU A 109 25.87 5.08 -52.88
N ALA A 110 24.86 5.94 -52.94
CA ALA A 110 24.37 6.51 -54.20
C ALA A 110 25.43 7.37 -54.90
N LEU A 111 26.17 8.19 -54.13
CA LEU A 111 27.27 9.01 -54.66
C LEU A 111 28.46 8.16 -55.15
N LEU A 112 28.71 7.00 -54.55
CA LEU A 112 29.76 6.06 -55.00
C LEU A 112 29.38 5.32 -56.28
N ASP A 113 28.10 4.99 -56.45
CA ASP A 113 27.57 4.31 -57.64
C ASP A 113 27.51 5.26 -58.86
N GLU A 114 27.24 6.55 -58.63
CA GLU A 114 27.25 7.60 -59.68
C GLU A 114 28.68 7.99 -60.13
N ALA A 115 29.69 7.72 -59.29
CA ALA A 115 31.08 8.04 -59.57
C ALA A 115 31.89 6.90 -60.22
N SER A 116 31.32 5.69 -60.38
CA SER A 116 31.96 4.54 -61.03
C SER A 116 31.52 4.36 -62.47
#